data_AF-A0A352NQG4-F1
#
_entry.id   AF-A0A352NQG4-F1
#
_cell.length_a   1.000
_cell.length_b   1.000
_cell.length_c   1.000
_cell.angle_alpha   90.00
_cell.angle_beta   90.00
_cell.angle_gamma   90.00
#
_symmetry.space_group_name_H-M   'P 1'
#
loop_
_entity.id
_entity.type
_entity.pdbx_description
1 polymer ?
#
loop_
_entity_poly.entity_id
_entity_poly.type
_entity_poly.pdbx_seq_one_letter_code
_entity_poly.pdbx_strand_id
1 'polypeptide(L)'
;MTHQPNRTLQNESFDELKILAVWSKATIVPKHNQNEFRKDQCGAWIKFTDFGNVDSEYGWEIDHVQPVAKGGTDELKNLQALHWRNNRGKGDDWPDWTCSFPAEK
;
A
#
# COMPACT_ATOMS: atom_id res chain seq x y z
N MET A 1 2.39 18.12 12.36
CA MET A 1 2.01 18.01 10.94
C MET A 1 1.61 16.56 10.72
N THR A 2 0.39 16.30 10.28
CA THR A 2 -0.08 14.93 10.01
C THR A 2 0.54 14.44 8.71
N HIS A 3 1.26 13.34 8.76
CA HIS A 3 1.82 12.70 7.57
C HIS A 3 0.68 12.26 6.64
N GLN A 4 0.74 12.61 5.35
CA GLN A 4 -0.25 12.17 4.38
C GLN A 4 0.08 10.73 3.92
N PRO A 5 -0.91 9.86 3.72
CA PRO A 5 -0.68 8.55 3.14
C PRO A 5 -0.16 8.67 1.71
N ASN A 6 0.54 7.63 1.24
CA ASN A 6 1.17 7.58 -0.08
C ASN A 6 2.15 8.75 -0.33
N ARG A 7 2.87 9.17 0.71
CA ARG A 7 3.94 10.18 0.65
C ARG A 7 5.17 9.70 1.39
N THR A 8 6.31 10.28 1.06
CA THR A 8 7.58 10.11 1.80
C THR A 8 7.52 10.82 3.15
N LEU A 9 8.52 10.61 3.99
CA LEU A 9 8.72 11.36 5.25
C LEU A 9 8.74 12.88 5.05
N GLN A 10 9.20 13.35 3.89
CA GLN A 10 9.23 14.77 3.51
C GLN A 10 7.91 15.25 2.88
N ASN A 11 6.89 14.39 2.86
CA ASN A 11 5.59 14.63 2.26
C ASN A 11 5.63 14.81 0.72
N GLU A 12 6.58 14.14 0.08
CA GLU A 12 6.77 14.14 -1.37
C GLU A 12 6.18 12.87 -2.01
N SER A 13 5.99 12.87 -3.32
CA SER A 13 5.62 11.66 -4.05
C SER A 13 6.79 10.68 -4.12
N PHE A 14 6.50 9.38 -4.06
CA PHE A 14 7.51 8.34 -4.30
C PHE A 14 7.96 8.35 -5.76
N ASP A 15 9.24 8.08 -5.99
CA ASP A 15 9.79 7.90 -7.33
C ASP A 15 9.30 6.60 -7.98
N GLU A 16 9.35 6.53 -9.31
CA GLU A 16 8.86 5.38 -10.07
C GLU A 16 9.55 4.07 -9.71
N LEU A 17 10.86 4.09 -9.42
CA LEU A 17 11.60 2.88 -9.04
C LEU A 17 11.13 2.37 -7.68
N LYS A 18 10.83 3.27 -6.74
CA LYS A 18 10.25 2.91 -5.44
C LYS A 18 8.84 2.34 -5.61
N ILE A 19 8.00 2.95 -6.46
CA ILE A 19 6.65 2.44 -6.74
C ILE A 19 6.73 1.02 -7.30
N LEU A 20 7.60 0.77 -8.27
CA LEU A 20 7.83 -0.56 -8.85
C LEU A 20 8.37 -1.56 -7.83
N ALA A 21 9.30 -1.13 -6.97
CA ALA A 21 9.86 -1.97 -5.93
C ALA A 21 8.82 -2.37 -4.87
N VAL A 22 7.95 -1.44 -4.46
CA VAL A 22 6.88 -1.73 -3.50
C VAL A 22 5.77 -2.58 -4.14
N TRP A 23 5.37 -2.29 -5.38
CA TRP A 23 4.47 -3.13 -6.16
C TRP A 23 4.98 -4.58 -6.24
N SER A 24 6.29 -4.75 -6.41
CA SER A 24 6.95 -6.05 -6.49
C SER A 24 6.77 -6.90 -5.22
N LYS A 25 6.49 -6.28 -4.07
CA LYS A 25 6.23 -6.96 -2.80
C LYS A 25 4.80 -7.49 -2.67
N ALA A 26 3.85 -7.00 -3.47
CA ALA A 26 2.47 -7.45 -3.43
C ALA A 26 2.32 -8.90 -3.92
N THR A 27 1.30 -9.59 -3.43
CA THR A 27 1.03 -11.00 -3.72
C THR A 27 0.67 -11.20 -5.18
N ILE A 28 1.45 -12.00 -5.88
CA ILE A 28 1.16 -12.45 -7.25
C ILE A 28 0.01 -13.45 -7.21
N VAL A 29 -0.99 -13.25 -8.08
CA VAL A 29 -2.10 -14.19 -8.23
C VAL A 29 -1.87 -15.07 -9.47
N PRO A 30 -1.77 -16.41 -9.32
CA PRO A 30 -1.65 -17.32 -10.45
C PRO A 30 -2.81 -17.16 -11.44
N LYS A 31 -2.54 -17.40 -12.73
CA LYS A 31 -3.53 -17.33 -13.83
C LYS A 31 -4.09 -15.91 -14.14
N HIS A 32 -3.60 -14.87 -13.47
CA HIS A 32 -3.88 -13.46 -13.81
C HIS A 32 -2.61 -12.76 -14.33
N ASN A 33 -2.80 -11.64 -15.04
CA ASN A 33 -1.68 -10.81 -15.48
C ASN A 33 -1.02 -10.14 -14.27
N GLN A 34 0.14 -10.66 -13.86
CA GLN A 34 0.86 -10.25 -12.65
C GLN A 34 1.45 -8.82 -12.74
N ASN A 35 1.53 -8.28 -13.95
CA ASN A 35 1.97 -6.90 -14.18
C ASN A 35 0.81 -5.91 -14.03
N GLU A 36 -0.43 -6.39 -14.08
CA GLU A 36 -1.62 -5.55 -13.99
C GLU A 36 -2.28 -5.70 -12.62
N PHE A 37 -2.51 -6.93 -12.16
CA PHE A 37 -3.23 -7.22 -10.94
C PHE A 37 -2.41 -8.01 -9.94
N ARG A 38 -2.49 -7.60 -8.68
CA ARG A 38 -1.92 -8.29 -7.52
C ARG A 38 -2.90 -8.20 -6.36
N LYS A 39 -2.55 -8.87 -5.25
CA LYS A 39 -3.25 -8.71 -3.98
C LYS A 39 -2.35 -8.06 -2.95
N ASP A 40 -2.92 -7.15 -2.16
CA ASP A 40 -2.23 -6.65 -0.97
C ASP A 40 -2.14 -7.74 0.11
N GLN A 41 -1.54 -7.42 1.26
CA GLN A 41 -1.40 -8.39 2.36
C GLN A 41 -2.75 -8.82 2.97
N CYS A 42 -3.79 -8.02 2.79
CA CYS A 42 -5.16 -8.29 3.24
C CYS A 42 -5.95 -9.14 2.22
N GLY A 43 -5.33 -9.47 1.09
CA GLY A 43 -5.94 -10.22 -0.01
C GLY A 43 -6.81 -9.36 -0.92
N ALA A 44 -6.90 -8.04 -0.70
CA ALA A 44 -7.64 -7.14 -1.56
C ALA A 44 -6.93 -6.98 -2.90
N TRP A 45 -7.71 -6.95 -3.98
CA TRP A 45 -7.18 -6.74 -5.32
C TRP A 45 -6.67 -5.32 -5.49
N ILE A 46 -5.50 -5.21 -6.09
CA ILE A 46 -4.88 -3.94 -6.46
C ILE A 46 -4.45 -3.98 -7.92
N LYS A 47 -4.58 -2.85 -8.61
CA LYS A 47 -4.22 -2.71 -10.03
C LYS A 47 -3.06 -1.74 -10.19
N PHE A 48 -2.00 -2.13 -10.89
CA PHE A 48 -0.78 -1.33 -11.01
C PHE A 48 -1.07 0.10 -11.50
N THR A 49 -1.90 0.25 -12.53
CA THR A 49 -2.28 1.53 -13.14
C THR A 49 -3.11 2.43 -12.24
N ASP A 50 -3.66 1.90 -11.15
CA ASP A 50 -4.56 2.61 -10.24
C ASP A 50 -3.81 3.09 -8.98
N PHE A 51 -2.48 3.17 -9.07
CA PHE A 51 -1.64 3.73 -8.02
C PHE A 51 -2.06 5.17 -7.67
N GLY A 52 -2.34 5.41 -6.39
CA GLY A 52 -2.79 6.70 -5.86
C GLY A 52 -4.25 7.06 -6.19
N ASN A 53 -5.00 6.20 -6.91
CA ASN A 53 -6.39 6.46 -7.24
C ASN A 53 -7.32 5.92 -6.14
N VAL A 54 -7.74 6.78 -5.22
CA VAL A 54 -8.64 6.42 -4.10
C VAL A 54 -10.11 6.27 -4.50
N ASP A 55 -10.46 6.57 -5.76
CA ASP A 55 -11.80 6.38 -6.30
C ASP A 55 -11.93 5.05 -7.09
N SER A 56 -10.82 4.33 -7.29
CA SER A 56 -10.82 3.02 -7.96
C SER A 56 -11.20 1.88 -7.01
N GLU A 57 -11.89 0.88 -7.54
CA GLU A 57 -12.13 -0.42 -6.90
C GLU A 57 -10.82 -1.18 -6.60
N TYR A 58 -9.77 -0.94 -7.38
CA TYR A 58 -8.47 -1.60 -7.25
C TYR A 58 -7.34 -0.61 -6.93
N GLY A 59 -7.70 0.57 -6.46
CA GLY A 59 -6.76 1.61 -6.09
C GLY A 59 -5.82 1.18 -4.98
N TRP A 60 -4.57 1.59 -5.05
CA TRP A 60 -3.58 1.23 -4.05
C TRP A 60 -2.58 2.34 -3.81
N GLU A 61 -1.96 2.29 -2.64
CA GLU A 61 -1.03 3.28 -2.14
C GLU A 61 0.18 2.57 -1.54
N ILE A 62 1.29 3.31 -1.43
CA ILE A 62 2.40 2.89 -0.58
C ILE A 62 2.05 3.24 0.87
N ASP A 63 2.05 2.23 1.72
CA ASP A 63 1.90 2.34 3.17
C ASP A 63 3.23 2.07 3.88
N HIS A 64 3.42 2.72 5.02
CA HIS A 64 4.50 2.43 5.95
C HIS A 64 4.04 1.38 6.96
N VAL A 65 4.63 0.18 6.91
CA VAL A 65 4.34 -0.94 7.83
C VAL A 65 4.36 -0.44 9.28
N GLN A 66 5.48 0.11 9.73
CA GLN A 66 5.56 0.97 10.91
C GLN A 66 5.24 2.39 10.48
N PRO A 67 4.17 3.02 11.00
CA PRO A 67 3.79 4.38 10.63
C PRO A 67 4.86 5.41 10.97
N VAL A 68 4.91 6.49 10.19
CA VAL A 68 5.84 7.61 10.42
C VAL A 68 5.66 8.20 11.82
N ALA A 69 4.42 8.32 12.31
CA ALA A 69 4.12 8.79 13.66
C ALA A 69 4.75 7.93 14.77
N LYS A 70 5.11 6.68 14.45
CA LYS A 70 5.75 5.71 15.35
C LYS A 70 7.23 5.47 15.02
N GLY A 71 7.85 6.34 14.21
CA GLY A 71 9.27 6.24 13.84
C GLY A 71 9.56 5.37 12.61
N GLY A 72 8.55 5.08 11.79
CA GLY A 72 8.73 4.43 10.49
C GLY A 72 9.57 5.25 9.51
N THR A 73 10.22 4.57 8.57
CA THR A 73 11.09 5.19 7.55
C THR A 73 10.67 4.83 6.12
N ASP A 74 11.18 5.58 5.13
CA ASP A 74 10.98 5.32 3.69
C ASP A 74 11.87 4.19 3.13
N GLU A 75 12.47 3.39 4.01
CA GLU A 75 13.22 2.20 3.61
C GLU A 75 12.27 1.16 3.02
N LEU A 76 12.67 0.52 1.92
CA LEU A 76 11.83 -0.45 1.21
C LEU A 76 11.33 -1.59 2.12
N LYS A 77 12.08 -1.95 3.17
CA LYS A 77 11.67 -2.96 4.15
C LYS A 77 10.41 -2.55 4.92
N ASN A 78 10.25 -1.26 5.18
CA ASN A 78 9.14 -0.66 5.90
C ASN A 78 7.99 -0.21 4.98
N LEU A 79 8.12 -0.34 3.66
CA LEU A 79 7.08 0.06 2.71
C LEU A 79 6.31 -1.14 2.18
N GLN A 80 5.01 -1.01 1.98
CA GLN A 80 4.17 -2.07 1.41
C GLN A 80 3.08 -1.52 0.50
N ALA A 81 2.69 -2.30 -0.49
CA ALA A 81 1.53 -1.99 -1.31
C ALA A 81 0.27 -2.39 -0.53
N LEU A 82 -0.63 -1.43 -0.30
CA LEU A 82 -1.92 -1.66 0.32
C LEU A 82 -3.03 -1.10 -0.55
N HIS A 83 -4.17 -1.79 -0.58
CA HIS A 83 -5.40 -1.21 -1.11
C HIS A 83 -5.71 0.07 -0.33
N TRP A 84 -6.17 1.13 -1.01
CA TRP A 84 -6.34 2.45 -0.38
C TRP A 84 -7.24 2.38 0.86
N ARG A 85 -8.32 1.59 0.83
CA ARG A 85 -9.21 1.39 2.01
C ARG A 85 -8.48 0.75 3.19
N ASN A 86 -7.60 -0.21 2.94
CA ASN A 86 -6.78 -0.84 3.98
C ASN A 86 -5.77 0.15 4.57
N ASN A 87 -5.14 0.97 3.72
CA ASN A 87 -4.23 2.02 4.18
C ASN A 87 -4.95 3.04 5.09
N ARG A 88 -6.14 3.52 4.69
CA ARG A 88 -6.93 4.44 5.53
C ARG A 88 -7.43 3.81 6.82
N GLY A 89 -7.82 2.54 6.77
CA GLY A 89 -8.26 1.79 7.95
C GLY A 89 -7.14 1.49 8.93
N LYS A 90 -5.93 1.23 8.44
CA LYS A 90 -4.73 1.05 9.26
C LYS A 90 -4.29 2.35 9.93
N GLY A 91 -4.19 3.44 9.17
CA GLY A 91 -3.69 4.71 9.69
C GLY A 91 -2.36 4.54 10.46
N ASP A 92 -2.34 5.00 11.72
CA ASP A 92 -1.20 4.89 12.63
C ASP A 92 -1.23 3.65 13.54
N ASP A 93 -2.16 2.71 13.31
CA ASP A 93 -2.27 1.48 14.09
C ASP A 93 -1.10 0.53 13.76
N TRP A 94 -0.38 0.15 14.82
CA TRP A 94 0.85 -0.65 14.76
C TRP A 94 1.28 -1.06 16.19
N PRO A 95 1.81 -2.27 16.41
CA PRO A 95 1.95 -3.35 15.44
C PRO A 95 0.64 -4.09 15.16
N ASP A 96 -0.34 -3.94 16.05
CA ASP A 96 -1.63 -4.61 15.97
C ASP A 96 -2.65 -3.75 15.21
N TRP A 97 -3.01 -4.17 14.00
CA TRP A 97 -4.03 -3.55 13.16
C TRP A 97 -4.78 -4.64 12.39
N THR A 98 -5.94 -4.29 11.81
CA THR A 98 -6.76 -5.25 11.07
C THR A 98 -7.10 -4.75 9.68
N CYS A 99 -7.26 -5.68 8.76
CA CYS A 99 -7.67 -5.39 7.39
C CYS A 99 -9.12 -4.88 7.37
N SER A 100 -9.30 -3.60 7.05
CA SER A 100 -10.62 -2.96 6.95
C SER A 100 -11.38 -3.36 5.68
N PHE A 101 -10.66 -3.79 4.65
CA PHE A 101 -11.17 -4.27 3.37
C PHE A 101 -10.43 -5.56 2.97
N PRO A 102 -10.76 -6.70 3.61
CA PRO A 102 -10.16 -7.99 3.26
C PRO A 102 -10.75 -8.54 1.95
N ALA A 103 -10.08 -9.55 1.36
CA ALA A 103 -10.66 -10.31 0.25
C ALA A 103 -12.07 -10.82 0.60
N GLU A 104 -13.04 -10.68 -0.30
CA GLU A 104 -14.30 -11.42 -0.20
C GLU A 104 -13.97 -12.93 -0.18
N LYS A 105 -14.58 -13.64 0.78
CA LYS A 105 -14.38 -15.08 0.99
C LYS A 105 -14.98 -15.91 -0.14
#